data_AF-A0A2M6VUN6-F1
#
_entry.id   AF-A0A2M6VUN6-F1
#
_cell.length_a   1.000
_cell.length_b   1.000
_cell.length_c   1.000
_cell.angle_alpha   90.00
_cell.angle_beta   90.00
_cell.angle_gamma   90.00
#
_symmetry.space_group_name_H-M   'P 1'
#
loop_
_entity.id
_entity.type
_entity.pdbx_description
1 polymer ?
#
loop_
_entity_poly.entity_id
_entity_poly.type
_entity_poly.pdbx_seq_one_letter_code
_entity_poly.pdbx_strand_id
1 'polypeptide(L)'
;MREARNCWPVLVRKAQDAVNEAQTEIAQALARVDQLEASHARLCSLYDEYRMQENQSTAPVMGMQASMNHRQFMAQLLTLQQRVVLDLSKARTTLAQARKKRVMAEVELHKMTSLAEQDAKAVAKDVMRYEQRQMDELGVRQFNLSPQA
;
A
#
# COMPACT_ATOMS: atom_id res chain seq x y z
N MET A 1 -30.82 12.09 18.28
CA MET A 1 -30.73 10.76 17.63
C MET A 1 -30.14 9.84 18.67
N ARG A 2 -30.83 8.76 19.05
CA ARG A 2 -30.47 7.92 20.21
C ARG A 2 -29.68 6.66 19.84
N GLU A 3 -29.31 6.53 18.57
CA GLU A 3 -28.50 5.44 18.04
C GLU A 3 -27.32 6.01 17.25
N ALA A 4 -26.18 5.33 17.32
CA ALA A 4 -25.00 5.66 16.53
C ALA A 4 -25.33 5.56 15.05
N ARG A 5 -24.80 6.48 14.23
CA ARG A 5 -25.13 6.48 12.81
C ARG A 5 -24.59 5.21 12.14
N ASN A 6 -25.47 4.45 11.49
CA ASN A 6 -25.10 3.23 10.75
C ASN A 6 -24.12 3.46 9.59
N CYS A 7 -23.88 4.70 9.18
CA CYS A 7 -22.92 5.03 8.13
C CYS A 7 -21.45 4.94 8.60
N TRP A 8 -21.17 5.11 9.89
CA TRP A 8 -19.80 5.12 10.40
C TRP A 8 -19.06 3.79 10.25
N PRO A 9 -19.63 2.63 10.61
CA PRO A 9 -19.00 1.33 10.38
C PRO A 9 -18.69 1.07 8.90
N VAL A 10 -19.58 1.52 8.00
CA VAL A 10 -19.41 1.37 6.56
C VAL A 10 -18.25 2.23 6.05
N LEU A 11 -18.13 3.47 6.53
CA LEU A 11 -17.03 4.38 6.16
C LEU A 11 -15.68 3.89 6.69
N VAL A 12 -15.64 3.39 7.93
CA VAL A 12 -14.43 2.79 8.51
C VAL A 12 -14.01 1.56 7.71
N ARG A 13 -14.94 0.66 7.40
CA ARG A 13 -14.67 -0.51 6.57
C ARG A 13 -14.14 -0.12 5.19
N LYS A 14 -14.76 0.86 4.53
CA LYS A 14 -14.30 1.36 3.23
C LYS A 14 -12.88 1.94 3.30
N ALA A 15 -12.55 2.67 4.36
CA ALA A 15 -11.20 3.19 4.56
C ALA A 15 -10.19 2.07 4.83
N GLN A 16 -10.58 1.03 5.57
CA GLN A 16 -9.76 -0.16 5.78
C GLN A 16 -9.50 -0.92 4.47
N ASP A 17 -10.53 -1.08 3.65
CA ASP A 17 -10.42 -1.73 2.34
C ASP A 17 -9.44 -0.94 1.43
N ALA A 18 -9.45 0.39 1.48
CA ALA A 18 -8.51 1.24 0.74
C ALA A 18 -7.05 1.08 1.23
N VAL A 19 -6.83 0.90 2.54
CA VAL A 19 -5.50 0.59 3.08
C VAL A 19 -5.04 -0.78 2.59
N ASN A 20 -5.92 -1.79 2.63
CA ASN A 20 -5.60 -3.14 2.16
C ASN A 20 -5.26 -3.14 0.67
N GLU A 21 -6.04 -2.45 -0.16
CA GLU A 21 -5.76 -2.27 -1.58
C GLU A 21 -4.38 -1.64 -1.81
N ALA A 22 -4.07 -0.53 -1.11
CA ALA A 22 -2.76 0.10 -1.22
C ALA A 22 -1.60 -0.81 -0.77
N GLN A 23 -1.81 -1.67 0.24
CA GLN A 23 -0.83 -2.67 0.64
C GLN A 23 -0.62 -3.74 -0.43
N THR A 24 -1.69 -4.21 -1.09
CA THR A 24 -1.56 -5.15 -2.21
C THR A 24 -0.83 -4.54 -3.40
N GLU A 25 -1.07 -3.26 -3.72
CA GLU A 25 -0.33 -2.52 -4.76
C GLU A 25 1.16 -2.43 -4.42
N ILE A 26 1.51 -2.15 -3.17
CA ILE A 26 2.92 -2.13 -2.72
C ILE A 26 3.57 -3.50 -2.89
N ALA A 27 2.89 -4.58 -2.52
CA ALA A 27 3.42 -5.95 -2.66
C ALA A 27 3.68 -6.29 -4.13
N GLN A 28 2.75 -5.95 -5.03
CA GLN A 28 2.93 -6.13 -6.48
C GLN A 28 4.07 -5.28 -7.04
N ALA A 29 4.19 -4.02 -6.60
CA ALA A 29 5.26 -3.13 -7.02
C ALA A 29 6.64 -3.61 -6.55
N LEU A 30 6.75 -4.14 -5.33
CA LEU A 30 7.97 -4.76 -4.81
C LEU A 30 8.36 -5.98 -5.63
N ALA A 31 7.42 -6.91 -5.86
CA ALA A 31 7.68 -8.09 -6.69
C ALA A 31 8.16 -7.71 -8.10
N ARG A 32 7.61 -6.62 -8.67
CA ARG A 32 8.06 -6.11 -9.97
C ARG A 32 9.48 -5.56 -9.94
N VAL A 33 9.85 -4.82 -8.88
CA VAL A 33 11.22 -4.34 -8.68
C VAL A 33 12.18 -5.53 -8.57
N ASP A 34 11.87 -6.51 -7.72
CA ASP A 34 12.71 -7.69 -7.51
C ASP A 34 12.95 -8.48 -8.81
N GLN A 35 11.88 -8.67 -9.61
CA GLN A 35 11.99 -9.32 -10.92
C GLN A 35 12.93 -8.57 -11.88
N LEU A 36 12.84 -7.25 -11.90
CA LEU A 36 13.67 -6.40 -12.75
C LEU A 36 15.13 -6.35 -12.26
N GLU A 37 15.35 -6.31 -10.95
CA GLU A 37 16.69 -6.35 -10.35
C GLU A 37 17.38 -7.70 -10.64
N ALA A 38 16.65 -8.81 -10.50
CA ALA A 38 17.14 -10.13 -10.88
C ALA A 38 17.44 -10.21 -12.38
N SER A 39 16.60 -9.62 -13.23
CA SER A 39 16.87 -9.55 -14.68
C SER A 39 18.11 -8.71 -15.01
N HIS A 40 18.29 -7.58 -14.33
CA HIS A 40 19.46 -6.73 -14.50
C HIS A 40 20.73 -7.47 -14.10
N ALA A 41 20.73 -8.12 -12.93
CA ALA A 41 21.87 -8.89 -12.45
C ALA A 41 22.27 -10.00 -13.42
N ARG A 42 21.28 -10.76 -13.96
CA ARG A 42 21.54 -11.78 -14.98
C ARG A 42 22.17 -11.21 -16.25
N LEU A 43 21.74 -10.03 -16.70
CA LEU A 43 22.30 -9.39 -17.88
C LEU A 43 23.73 -8.90 -17.64
N CYS A 44 24.02 -8.36 -16.45
CA CYS A 44 25.40 -7.99 -16.08
C CYS A 44 26.31 -9.21 -16.08
N SER A 45 25.91 -10.31 -15.43
CA SER A 45 26.68 -11.55 -15.41
C SER A 45 26.92 -12.09 -16.82
N LEU A 46 25.89 -12.13 -17.66
CA LEU A 46 26.02 -12.57 -19.05
C LEU A 46 26.99 -11.69 -19.85
N TYR A 47 26.92 -10.37 -19.67
CA TYR A 47 27.84 -9.44 -20.32
C TYR A 47 29.28 -9.66 -19.87
N ASP A 48 29.51 -9.82 -18.57
CA ASP A 48 30.83 -10.06 -18.00
C ASP A 48 31.41 -11.40 -18.47
N GLU A 49 30.60 -12.47 -18.52
CA GLU A 49 30.99 -13.78 -19.04
C GLU A 49 31.45 -13.70 -20.50
N TYR A 50 30.66 -13.05 -21.37
CA TYR A 50 31.02 -12.87 -22.78
C TYR A 50 32.29 -12.03 -22.95
N ARG A 51 32.47 -11.01 -22.11
CA ARG A 51 33.70 -10.19 -22.12
C ARG A 51 34.93 -10.99 -21.63
N MET A 52 34.76 -11.86 -20.64
CA MET A 52 35.83 -12.74 -20.17
C MET A 52 36.22 -13.77 -21.23
N GLN A 53 35.24 -14.34 -21.95
CA GLN A 53 35.51 -15.24 -23.07
C GLN A 53 36.34 -14.56 -24.17
N GLU A 54 36.05 -13.29 -24.50
CA GLU A 54 36.86 -12.51 -25.46
C GLU A 54 38.32 -12.39 -25.00
N ASN A 55 38.55 -12.09 -23.71
CA ASN A 55 39.90 -11.94 -23.14
C ASN A 55 40.67 -13.26 -22.95
N GLN A 56 39.97 -14.37 -22.71
CA GLN A 56 40.58 -15.71 -22.55
C GLN A 56 40.87 -16.39 -23.90
N SER A 57 40.18 -15.96 -24.96
CA SER A 57 40.38 -16.44 -26.33
C SER A 57 41.73 -15.98 -26.88
N THR A 58 42.80 -16.70 -26.54
CA THR A 58 44.12 -16.61 -27.19
C THR A 58 44.17 -17.39 -28.52
N ALA A 59 43.04 -17.54 -29.22
CA ALA A 59 42.86 -18.47 -30.34
C ALA A 59 42.45 -17.75 -31.64
N PRO A 60 42.77 -18.36 -32.80
CA PRO A 60 43.24 -17.71 -34.02
C PRO A 60 42.16 -16.84 -34.65
N VAL A 61 42.59 -15.75 -35.30
CA VAL A 61 41.83 -14.88 -36.23
C VAL A 61 40.37 -15.32 -36.33
N MET A 62 39.52 -14.87 -35.40
CA MET A 62 38.08 -15.07 -35.53
C MET A 62 37.70 -14.59 -36.93
N GLY A 63 37.02 -15.43 -37.70
CA GLY A 63 36.53 -15.02 -39.02
C GLY A 63 35.78 -13.69 -38.88
N MET A 64 35.96 -12.77 -39.82
CA MET A 64 35.42 -11.40 -39.74
C MET A 64 33.92 -11.37 -39.37
N GLN A 65 33.15 -12.36 -39.84
CA GLN A 65 31.74 -12.55 -39.49
C GLN A 65 31.49 -12.88 -38.01
N ALA A 66 32.31 -13.74 -37.40
CA ALA A 66 32.16 -14.14 -36.00
C ALA A 66 32.43 -12.97 -35.05
N SER A 67 33.47 -12.16 -35.34
CA SER A 67 33.76 -10.93 -34.60
C SER A 67 32.63 -9.90 -34.71
N MET A 68 32.05 -9.72 -35.90
CA MET A 68 30.91 -8.82 -36.09
C MET A 68 29.67 -9.29 -35.32
N ASN A 69 29.34 -10.59 -35.37
CA ASN A 69 28.22 -11.16 -34.63
C ASN A 69 28.39 -10.98 -33.11
N HIS A 70 29.59 -11.22 -32.59
CA HIS A 70 29.89 -11.04 -31.17
C HIS A 70 29.70 -9.57 -30.72
N ARG A 71 30.28 -8.62 -31.48
CA ARG A 71 30.12 -7.19 -31.19
C ARG A 71 28.65 -6.74 -31.24
N GLN A 72 27.89 -7.25 -32.21
CA GLN A 72 26.46 -6.93 -32.34
C GLN A 72 25.66 -7.48 -31.15
N PHE A 73 25.94 -8.71 -30.71
CA PHE A 73 25.31 -9.30 -29.53
C PHE A 73 25.63 -8.51 -28.25
N MET A 74 26.89 -8.12 -28.04
CA MET A 74 27.30 -7.30 -26.90
C MET A 74 26.60 -5.93 -26.89
N ALA A 75 26.46 -5.29 -28.06
CA ALA A 75 25.71 -4.03 -28.20
C ALA A 75 24.21 -4.20 -27.85
N GLN A 76 23.61 -5.33 -28.23
CA GLN A 76 22.23 -5.66 -27.85
C GLN A 76 22.08 -5.86 -26.34
N LEU A 77 23.02 -6.56 -25.70
CA LEU A 77 23.03 -6.73 -24.24
C LEU A 77 23.10 -5.39 -23.49
N LEU A 78 24.00 -4.49 -23.93
CA LEU A 78 24.12 -3.16 -23.33
C LEU A 78 22.82 -2.34 -23.48
N THR A 79 22.19 -2.40 -24.65
CA THR A 79 20.91 -1.73 -24.91
C THR A 79 19.81 -2.29 -24.01
N LEU A 80 19.76 -3.61 -23.86
CA LEU A 80 18.79 -4.27 -22.99
C LEU A 80 19.03 -3.91 -21.51
N GLN A 81 20.28 -3.88 -21.07
CA GLN A 81 20.64 -3.46 -19.72
C GLN A 81 20.18 -2.02 -19.43
N GLN A 82 20.47 -1.09 -20.35
CA GLN A 82 20.00 0.31 -20.24
C GLN A 82 18.48 0.38 -20.13
N ARG A 83 17.76 -0.40 -20.93
CA ARG A 83 16.29 -0.46 -20.86
C ARG A 83 15.80 -0.98 -19.51
N VAL A 84 16.41 -2.05 -18.98
CA VAL A 84 16.04 -2.59 -17.66
C VAL A 84 16.32 -1.57 -16.55
N VAL A 85 17.40 -0.80 -16.62
CA VAL A 85 17.68 0.29 -15.67
C VAL A 85 16.59 1.37 -15.71
N LEU A 86 16.15 1.77 -16.90
CA LEU A 86 15.03 2.72 -17.05
C LEU A 86 13.73 2.15 -16.47
N ASP A 87 13.45 0.87 -16.74
CA ASP A 87 12.26 0.20 -16.22
C ASP A 87 12.32 0.03 -14.69
N LEU A 88 13.50 -0.20 -14.12
CA LEU A 88 13.74 -0.20 -12.67
C LEU A 88 13.45 1.17 -12.06
N SER A 89 13.92 2.25 -12.67
CA SER A 89 13.65 3.62 -12.21
C SER A 89 12.15 3.91 -12.19
N LYS A 90 11.42 3.51 -13.25
CA LYS A 90 9.96 3.62 -13.30
C LYS A 90 9.28 2.78 -12.22
N ALA A 91 9.66 1.52 -12.07
CA ALA A 91 9.08 0.62 -11.07
C ALA A 91 9.29 1.13 -9.64
N ARG A 92 10.49 1.66 -9.32
CA ARG A 92 10.78 2.31 -8.04
C ARG A 92 9.94 3.56 -7.80
N THR A 93 9.69 4.34 -8.85
CA THR A 93 8.79 5.50 -8.78
C THR A 93 7.35 5.07 -8.49
N THR A 94 6.85 4.04 -9.16
CA THR A 94 5.52 3.45 -8.88
C THR A 94 5.43 2.94 -7.44
N LEU A 95 6.46 2.25 -6.93
CA LEU A 95 6.52 1.82 -5.54
C LEU A 95 6.46 3.00 -4.57
N ALA A 96 7.19 4.09 -4.84
CA ALA A 96 7.15 5.29 -4.01
C ALA A 96 5.75 5.94 -4.00
N GLN A 97 5.07 5.98 -5.16
CA GLN A 97 3.69 6.46 -5.27
C GLN A 97 2.71 5.58 -4.49
N ALA A 98 2.82 4.25 -4.60
CA ALA A 98 1.98 3.31 -3.85
C ALA A 98 2.18 3.46 -2.33
N ARG A 99 3.43 3.65 -1.87
CA ARG A 99 3.74 3.95 -0.46
C ARG A 99 3.08 5.25 0.00
N LYS A 100 3.12 6.31 -0.81
CA LYS A 100 2.44 7.57 -0.50
C LYS A 100 0.92 7.38 -0.41
N LYS A 101 0.33 6.63 -1.35
CA LYS A 101 -1.12 6.31 -1.34
C LYS A 101 -1.52 5.56 -0.07
N ARG A 102 -0.71 4.58 0.37
CA ARG A 102 -0.93 3.86 1.64
C ARG A 102 -0.97 4.82 2.83
N VAL A 103 0.02 5.72 2.96
CA VAL A 103 0.05 6.68 4.08
C VAL A 103 -1.21 7.56 4.10
N MET A 104 -1.66 8.04 2.93
CA MET A 104 -2.89 8.82 2.84
C MET A 104 -4.13 8.00 3.23
N ALA A 105 -4.21 6.73 2.82
CA ALA A 105 -5.30 5.84 3.19
C ALA A 105 -5.32 5.54 4.71
N GLU A 106 -4.15 5.38 5.34
CA GLU A 106 -4.03 5.18 6.79
C GLU A 106 -4.49 6.41 7.57
N VAL A 107 -4.16 7.62 7.10
CA VAL A 107 -4.64 8.87 7.69
C VAL A 107 -6.17 8.96 7.61
N GLU A 108 -6.77 8.64 6.46
CA GLU A 108 -8.23 8.64 6.33
C GLU A 108 -8.90 7.57 7.20
N LEU A 109 -8.31 6.37 7.31
CA LEU A 109 -8.80 5.35 8.24
C LEU A 109 -8.78 5.84 9.70
N HIS A 110 -7.68 6.46 10.12
CA HIS A 110 -7.57 7.02 11.47
C HIS A 110 -8.60 8.13 11.71
N LYS A 111 -8.84 8.98 10.71
CA LYS A 111 -9.88 10.01 10.77
C LYS A 111 -11.28 9.42 10.89
N MET A 112 -11.62 8.42 10.07
CA MET A 112 -12.95 7.79 10.09
C MET A 112 -13.21 7.05 11.41
N THR A 113 -12.21 6.35 11.94
CA THR A 113 -12.32 5.67 13.24
C THR A 113 -12.51 6.67 14.38
N SER A 114 -11.73 7.76 14.40
CA SER A 114 -11.88 8.82 15.40
C SER A 114 -13.28 9.47 15.37
N LEU A 115 -13.81 9.76 14.17
CA LEU A 115 -15.16 10.32 14.03
C LEU A 115 -16.26 9.34 14.49
N ALA A 116 -16.12 8.06 14.16
CA ALA A 116 -17.04 7.01 14.61
C ALA A 116 -17.06 6.89 16.15
N GLU A 117 -15.89 6.93 16.78
CA GLU A 117 -15.77 6.90 18.24
C GLU A 117 -16.37 8.13 18.91
N GLN A 118 -16.21 9.31 18.32
CA GLN A 118 -16.80 10.54 18.83
C GLN A 118 -18.32 10.51 18.77
N ASP A 119 -18.90 10.02 17.67
CA ASP A 119 -20.35 9.84 17.51
C ASP A 119 -20.89 8.85 18.55
N ALA A 120 -20.23 7.70 18.72
CA ALA A 120 -20.60 6.70 19.72
C ALA A 120 -20.59 7.27 21.15
N LYS A 121 -19.55 8.05 21.50
CA LYS A 121 -19.47 8.74 22.80
C LYS A 121 -20.58 9.78 22.97
N ALA A 122 -20.93 10.52 21.92
CA ALA A 122 -22.00 11.51 21.97
C ALA A 122 -23.36 10.85 22.18
N VAL A 123 -23.65 9.76 21.46
CA VAL A 123 -24.88 8.98 21.61
C VAL A 123 -24.99 8.37 23.01
N ALA A 124 -23.91 7.77 23.53
CA ALA A 124 -23.91 7.21 24.88
C ALA A 124 -24.26 8.27 25.96
N LYS A 125 -23.72 9.49 25.82
CA LYS A 125 -24.05 10.61 26.71
C LYS A 125 -25.51 11.06 26.59
N ASP A 126 -26.06 11.08 25.38
CA ASP A 126 -27.47 11.44 25.15
C ASP A 126 -28.42 10.40 25.76
N VAL A 127 -28.10 9.11 25.60
CA VAL A 127 -28.84 8.00 26.22
C VAL A 127 -28.80 8.11 27.74
N MET A 128 -27.63 8.28 28.36
CA MET A 128 -27.51 8.44 29.81
C MET A 128 -28.33 9.63 30.34
N ARG A 129 -28.28 10.78 29.65
CA ARG A 129 -29.07 11.97 30.03
C ARG A 129 -30.57 11.70 29.91
N TYR A 130 -30.98 10.97 28.89
CA TYR A 130 -32.39 10.60 28.70
C TYR A 130 -32.87 9.65 29.79
N GLU A 131 -32.10 8.60 30.09
CA GLU A 131 -32.40 7.65 31.17
C GLU A 131 -32.47 8.33 32.53
N GLN A 132 -31.53 9.24 32.83
CA GLN A 132 -31.56 10.02 34.07
C GLN A 132 -32.85 10.82 34.21
N ARG A 133 -33.27 11.55 33.16
CA ARG A 133 -34.54 12.30 33.19
C ARG A 133 -35.75 11.39 33.41
N GLN A 134 -35.76 10.21 32.79
CA GLN A 134 -36.86 9.25 33.00
C GLN A 134 -36.89 8.75 34.45
N MET A 135 -35.74 8.48 35.06
CA MET A 135 -35.65 8.11 36.48
C MET A 135 -36.11 9.23 37.40
N ASP A 136 -35.71 10.48 37.13
CA ASP A 136 -36.13 11.65 37.90
C ASP A 136 -37.66 11.86 37.79
N GLU A 137 -38.23 11.74 36.59
CA GLU A 137 -39.68 11.82 36.36
C GLU A 137 -40.46 10.73 37.12
N LEU A 138 -39.96 9.49 37.10
CA LEU A 138 -40.56 8.40 37.87
C LEU A 138 -40.47 8.64 39.37
N GLY A 139 -39.34 9.15 39.86
CA GLY A 139 -39.13 9.50 41.27
C GLY A 139 -40.12 10.57 41.75
N VAL A 140 -40.30 11.64 40.97
CA VAL A 140 -41.28 12.70 41.27
C VAL A 140 -42.71 12.15 41.30
N ARG A 141 -43.06 11.28 40.33
CA ARG A 141 -44.39 10.64 40.30
C ARG A 141 -44.64 9.76 41.52
N GLN A 142 -43.67 8.94 41.93
CA GLN A 142 -43.79 8.09 43.12
C GLN A 142 -43.92 8.92 44.40
N PHE A 143 -43.12 9.99 44.52
CA PHE A 143 -43.22 10.92 45.64
C PHE A 143 -44.62 11.55 45.72
N ASN A 144 -45.16 12.04 44.60
CA ASN A 144 -46.49 12.64 44.54
C ASN A 144 -47.64 11.66 44.84
N LEU A 145 -47.44 10.36 44.58
CA LEU A 145 -48.43 9.30 44.85
C LEU A 145 -48.30 8.71 46.27
N SER A 146 -47.22 9.01 46.99
CA SER A 146 -47.05 8.58 48.37
C SER A 146 -47.94 9.46 49.26
N PRO A 147 -48.91 8.89 50.02
CA PRO A 147 -49.76 9.70 50.89
C PRO A 147 -48.89 10.34 51.97
N GLN A 148 -49.02 11.66 52.13
CA GLN A 148 -48.52 12.35 53.32
C GLN A 148 -49.28 11.77 54.52
N ALA A 149 -48.56 11.02 55.36
CA ALA A 149 -49.06 10.58 56.66
C ALA A 149 -49.22 11.76 57.61
#